data_AF-A0A523ZKA1-F1
#
_entry.id   AF-A0A523ZKA1-F1
#
_cell.length_a   1.000
_cell.length_b   1.000
_cell.length_c   1.000
_cell.angle_alpha   90.00
_cell.angle_beta   90.00
_cell.angle_gamma   90.00
#
_symmetry.space_group_name_H-M   'P 1'
#
loop_
_entity.id
_entity.type
_entity.pdbx_description
1 polymer ?
#
loop_
_entity_poly.entity_id
_entity_poly.type
_entity_poly.pdbx_seq_one_letter_code
_entity_poly.pdbx_strand_id
1 'polypeptide(L)'
;MQQKAQRNKPIRSSVKTTITKARKLILQKDLDAAQEAVKQAAVALDKAVQKGMLHPNNAARRKSRLMKQLNQALAASTKREE
;
A
#
# COMPACT_ATOMS: atom_id res chain seq x y z
N MET A 1 -23.33 -5.46 17.64
CA MET A 1 -22.15 -4.64 17.26
C MET A 1 -20.85 -5.45 17.05
N GLN A 2 -20.63 -6.55 17.79
CA GLN A 2 -19.36 -7.29 17.78
C GLN A 2 -19.06 -8.10 16.49
N GLN A 3 -20.08 -8.66 15.82
CA GLN A 3 -19.88 -9.51 14.62
C GLN A 3 -19.24 -8.75 13.44
N LYS A 4 -19.59 -7.45 13.26
CA LYS A 4 -18.99 -6.60 12.23
C LYS A 4 -17.52 -6.31 12.52
N ALA A 5 -17.16 -6.12 13.79
CA ALA A 5 -15.78 -5.85 14.20
C ALA A 5 -14.87 -7.08 13.99
N GLN A 6 -15.37 -8.29 14.27
CA GLN A 6 -14.62 -9.53 14.06
C GLN A 6 -14.40 -9.83 12.57
N ARG A 7 -15.41 -9.62 11.72
CA ARG A 7 -15.27 -9.76 10.25
C ARG A 7 -14.32 -8.74 9.62
N ASN A 8 -14.26 -7.53 10.17
CA ASN A 8 -13.40 -6.47 9.64
C ASN A 8 -11.94 -6.58 10.11
N LYS A 9 -11.70 -7.25 11.24
CA LYS A 9 -10.35 -7.49 11.79
C LYS A 9 -9.37 -8.12 10.78
N PRO A 10 -9.68 -9.27 10.13
CA PRO A 10 -8.76 -9.91 9.20
C PRO A 10 -8.52 -9.08 7.93
N ILE A 11 -9.51 -8.31 7.49
CA ILE A 11 -9.36 -7.48 6.29
C ILE A 11 -8.49 -6.25 6.58
N ARG A 12 -8.69 -5.62 7.75
CA ARG A 12 -7.84 -4.51 8.21
C ARG A 12 -6.39 -4.96 8.42
N SER A 13 -6.17 -6.14 8.99
CA SER A 13 -4.81 -6.69 9.15
C SER A 13 -4.19 -7.00 7.79
N SER A 14 -4.93 -7.63 6.87
CA SER A 14 -4.47 -7.88 5.50
C SER A 14 -4.01 -6.60 4.79
N VAL A 15 -4.81 -5.54 4.81
CA VAL A 15 -4.44 -4.24 4.23
C VAL A 15 -3.16 -3.68 4.87
N LYS A 16 -3.02 -3.78 6.19
CA LYS A 16 -1.80 -3.35 6.90
C LYS A 16 -0.58 -4.17 6.46
N THR A 17 -0.73 -5.48 6.31
CA THR A 17 0.33 -6.38 5.85
C THR A 17 0.78 -6.02 4.44
N THR A 18 -0.13 -5.82 3.49
CA THR A 18 0.22 -5.47 2.10
C THR A 18 0.96 -4.14 2.02
N ILE A 19 0.53 -3.13 2.78
CA ILE A 19 1.22 -1.83 2.87
C ILE A 19 2.64 -2.00 3.44
N THR A 20 2.78 -2.84 4.47
CA THR A 20 4.08 -3.06 5.12
C THR A 20 5.02 -3.84 4.20
N LYS A 21 4.51 -4.81 3.43
CA LYS A 21 5.25 -5.53 2.40
C LYS A 21 5.76 -4.58 1.31
N ALA A 22 4.90 -3.72 0.77
CA ALA A 22 5.29 -2.73 -0.23
C ALA A 22 6.42 -1.80 0.29
N ARG A 23 6.31 -1.32 1.53
CA ARG A 23 7.37 -0.50 2.14
C ARG A 23 8.70 -1.25 2.30
N LYS A 24 8.67 -2.52 2.72
CA LYS A 24 9.87 -3.34 2.87
C LYS A 24 10.59 -3.53 1.53
N LEU A 25 9.84 -3.80 0.46
CA LEU A 25 10.42 -3.99 -0.88
C LEU A 25 11.04 -2.69 -1.42
N ILE A 26 10.37 -1.55 -1.20
CA ILE A 26 10.94 -0.23 -1.55
C ILE A 26 12.27 0.02 -0.79
N LEU A 27 12.34 -0.35 0.50
CA LEU A 27 13.57 -0.22 1.29
C LEU A 27 14.67 -1.19 0.82
N GLN A 28 14.30 -2.38 0.36
CA GLN A 28 15.23 -3.37 -0.20
C GLN A 28 15.73 -3.01 -1.60
N LYS A 29 15.25 -1.90 -2.20
CA LYS A 29 15.57 -1.44 -3.56
C LYS A 29 15.22 -2.44 -4.67
N ASP A 30 14.34 -3.39 -4.38
CA ASP A 30 13.78 -4.29 -5.38
C ASP A 30 12.62 -3.58 -6.09
N LEU A 31 12.94 -2.90 -7.19
CA LEU A 31 12.01 -1.99 -7.87
C LEU A 31 10.87 -2.74 -8.57
N ASP A 32 11.14 -3.90 -9.15
CA ASP A 32 10.13 -4.71 -9.83
C ASP A 32 9.12 -5.29 -8.82
N ALA A 33 9.64 -5.93 -7.76
CA ALA A 33 8.77 -6.45 -6.70
C ALA A 33 8.03 -5.34 -5.95
N ALA A 34 8.66 -4.16 -5.77
CA ALA A 34 8.02 -3.00 -5.16
C ALA A 34 6.84 -2.48 -6.00
N GLN A 35 6.98 -2.41 -7.33
CA GLN A 35 5.88 -2.00 -8.21
C GLN A 35 4.68 -2.93 -8.09
N GLU A 36 4.90 -4.24 -8.13
CA GLU A 36 3.83 -5.23 -7.97
C GLU A 36 3.17 -5.14 -6.59
N ALA A 37 3.97 -5.03 -5.54
CA ALA A 37 3.45 -4.92 -4.17
C ALA A 37 2.65 -3.63 -3.95
N VAL A 38 3.05 -2.51 -4.57
CA VAL A 38 2.28 -1.25 -4.53
C VAL A 38 0.96 -1.39 -5.28
N LYS A 39 0.93 -2.05 -6.44
CA LYS A 39 -0.31 -2.36 -7.16
C LYS A 39 -1.26 -3.22 -6.31
N GLN A 40 -0.74 -4.28 -5.68
CA GLN A 40 -1.51 -5.12 -4.77
C GLN A 40 -2.04 -4.34 -3.56
N ALA A 41 -1.22 -3.46 -2.98
CA ALA A 41 -1.63 -2.61 -1.86
C ALA A 41 -2.74 -1.62 -2.26
N ALA A 42 -2.68 -1.06 -3.46
CA ALA A 42 -3.73 -0.19 -3.99
C ALA A 42 -5.07 -0.94 -4.13
N VAL A 43 -5.06 -2.13 -4.73
CA VAL A 43 -6.27 -2.97 -4.87
C VAL A 43 -6.85 -3.34 -3.50
N ALA A 44 -6.00 -3.68 -2.53
CA ALA A 44 -6.46 -4.01 -1.18
C ALA A 44 -7.10 -2.81 -0.47
N LEU A 45 -6.55 -1.59 -0.67
CA LEU A 45 -7.12 -0.35 -0.15
C LEU A 45 -8.48 -0.06 -0.77
N ASP A 46 -8.60 -0.17 -2.09
CA ASP A 46 -9.84 0.13 -2.81
C ASP A 46 -10.96 -0.86 -2.42
N LYS A 47 -10.63 -2.17 -2.30
CA LYS A 47 -11.56 -3.19 -1.77
C LYS A 47 -12.00 -2.91 -0.33
N ALA A 48 -11.13 -2.34 0.50
CA ALA A 48 -11.47 -1.98 1.87
C ALA A 48 -12.37 -0.74 1.96
N VAL A 49 -12.25 0.20 1.00
CA VAL A 49 -13.19 1.32 0.85
C VAL A 49 -14.55 0.84 0.39
N GLN A 50 -14.61 -0.02 -0.64
CA GLN A 50 -15.87 -0.56 -1.17
C GLN A 50 -16.67 -1.30 -0.09
N LYS A 51 -15.98 -2.00 0.83
CA LYS A 51 -16.62 -2.68 1.96
C LYS A 51 -16.91 -1.75 3.16
N GLY A 52 -16.73 -0.44 3.03
CA GLY A 52 -17.00 0.56 4.07
C GLY A 52 -16.08 0.47 5.30
N MET A 53 -14.93 -0.19 5.20
CA MET A 53 -14.00 -0.37 6.32
C MET A 53 -13.02 0.78 6.50
N LEU A 54 -12.73 1.51 5.41
CA LEU A 54 -11.85 2.66 5.36
C LEU A 54 -12.55 3.81 4.65
N HIS A 55 -12.36 5.02 5.16
CA HIS A 55 -12.80 6.23 4.47
C HIS A 55 -12.01 6.40 3.15
N PRO A 56 -12.64 6.83 2.04
CA PRO A 56 -11.97 7.01 0.75
C PRO A 56 -10.73 7.91 0.86
N ASN A 57 -10.83 9.04 1.57
CA ASN A 57 -9.69 9.92 1.82
C ASN A 57 -8.53 9.24 2.56
N ASN A 58 -8.81 8.31 3.49
CA ASN A 58 -7.76 7.55 4.17
C ASN A 58 -7.04 6.60 3.21
N ALA A 59 -7.78 5.95 2.32
CA ALA A 59 -7.20 5.09 1.28
C ALA A 59 -6.38 5.89 0.27
N ALA A 60 -6.93 7.02 -0.23
CA ALA A 60 -6.25 7.92 -1.15
C ALA A 60 -4.92 8.45 -0.58
N ARG A 61 -4.90 8.90 0.68
CA ARG A 61 -3.66 9.34 1.36
C ARG A 61 -2.63 8.23 1.45
N ARG A 62 -3.04 7.00 1.74
CA ARG A 62 -2.13 5.84 1.83
C ARG A 62 -1.57 5.46 0.46
N LYS A 63 -2.39 5.45 -0.59
CA LYS A 63 -1.99 5.20 -1.98
C LYS A 63 -0.99 6.25 -2.46
N SER A 64 -1.30 7.53 -2.26
CA SER A 64 -0.40 8.64 -2.62
C SER A 64 0.96 8.54 -1.93
N ARG A 65 1.00 8.24 -0.63
CA ARG A 65 2.26 8.06 0.11
C ARG A 65 3.10 6.90 -0.42
N LEU A 66 2.49 5.75 -0.73
CA LEU A 66 3.22 4.61 -1.29
C LEU A 66 3.78 4.92 -2.68
N MET A 67 2.98 5.54 -3.54
CA MET A 67 3.42 5.96 -4.88
C MET A 67 4.56 6.98 -4.80
N LYS A 68 4.47 7.95 -3.89
CA LYS A 68 5.56 8.91 -3.68
C LYS A 68 6.87 8.23 -3.27
N GLN A 69 6.80 7.25 -2.38
CA GLN A 69 7.98 6.48 -1.95
C GLN A 69 8.59 5.67 -3.11
N LEU A 70 7.75 5.01 -3.92
CA LEU A 70 8.19 4.28 -5.10
C LEU A 70 8.86 5.21 -6.13
N ASN A 71 8.22 6.34 -6.44
CA ASN A 71 8.75 7.33 -7.39
C ASN A 71 10.06 7.95 -6.90
N GLN A 72 10.20 8.19 -5.59
CA GLN A 72 11.46 8.64 -5.01
C GLN A 72 12.57 7.58 -5.15
N ALA A 73 12.24 6.30 -4.95
CA ALA A 73 13.20 5.21 -5.16
C ALA A 73 13.63 5.10 -6.62
N LEU A 74 12.70 5.24 -7.57
CA LEU A 74 12.97 5.27 -9.01
C LEU A 74 13.80 6.50 -9.43
N ALA A 75 13.47 7.68 -8.91
CA ALA A 75 14.25 8.89 -9.19
C ALA A 75 15.67 8.83 -8.61
N ALA A 76 15.85 8.11 -7.49
CA ALA A 76 17.16 7.90 -6.89
C ALA A 76 18.03 6.87 -7.64
N SER A 77 17.43 5.99 -8.46
CA SER A 77 18.21 5.15 -9.37
C SER A 77 18.64 5.94 -10.61
N THR A 78 17.75 6.74 -11.20
CA THR A 78 18.08 7.53 -12.40
C THR A 78 19.13 8.61 -12.14
N LYS A 79 19.11 9.26 -10.97
CA LYS A 79 20.11 10.28 -10.59
C LYS A 79 21.54 9.76 -10.34
N ARG A 80 21.77 8.44 -10.35
CA ARG A 80 23.13 7.89 -10.21
C ARG A 80 23.91 7.84 -11.54
N GLU A 81 23.23 8.04 -12.66
CA GLU A 81 23.81 7.94 -14.01
C GLU A 81 24.16 9.30 -14.63
N GLU A 82 23.83 10.41 -13.97
CA GLU A 82 24.25 11.79 -14.31
C GLU A 82 25.41 12.25 -13.43
#